data_AF-A0A2N0ML65-F1
#
_entry.id   AF-A0A2N0ML65-F1
#
_cell.length_a   1.000
_cell.length_b   1.000
_cell.length_c   1.000
_cell.angle_alpha   90.00
_cell.angle_beta   90.00
_cell.angle_gamma   90.00
#
_symmetry.space_group_name_H-M   'P 1'
#
loop_
_entity.id
_entity.type
_entity.pdbx_description
1 polymer ?
#
loop_
_entity_poly.entity_id
_entity_poly.type
_entity_poly.pdbx_seq_one_letter_code
_entity_poly.pdbx_strand_id
1 'polypeptide(L)'
;MPAKKAARQSVKRGARNRSARTINRTILATAARSIESGDTAVAEQAVLVAISSLDRAVQKGVIHKNTASRRKSRLSIKLNRLKVAGASEAETPAARAPRRRSTTGARQTSRRST
;
A
#
# COMPACT_ATOMS: atom_id res chain seq x y z
N MET A 1 -6.63 -15.55 31.02
CA MET A 1 -7.02 -16.49 29.93
C MET A 1 -6.11 -17.70 29.98
N PRO A 2 -6.61 -18.94 30.07
CA PRO A 2 -5.77 -20.13 30.17
C PRO A 2 -4.95 -20.36 28.89
N ALA A 3 -3.67 -20.74 29.03
CA ALA A 3 -2.70 -20.86 27.93
C ALA A 3 -3.18 -21.79 26.80
N LYS A 4 -3.80 -22.93 27.15
CA LYS A 4 -4.36 -23.90 26.19
C LYS A 4 -5.45 -23.31 25.29
N LYS A 5 -6.27 -22.37 25.82
CA LYS A 5 -7.31 -21.68 25.05
C LYS A 5 -6.72 -20.68 24.07
N ALA A 6 -5.72 -19.91 24.51
CA ALA A 6 -5.02 -18.94 23.65
C ALA A 6 -4.34 -19.63 22.46
N ALA A 7 -3.71 -20.79 22.68
CA ALA A 7 -3.08 -21.57 21.61
C ALA A 7 -4.10 -21.98 20.52
N ARG A 8 -5.24 -22.54 20.90
CA ARG A 8 -6.33 -22.92 19.96
C ARG A 8 -6.85 -21.72 19.17
N GLN A 9 -7.05 -20.58 19.84
CA GLN A 9 -7.50 -19.35 19.19
C GLN A 9 -6.47 -18.80 18.20
N SER A 10 -5.17 -18.87 18.55
CA SER A 10 -4.07 -18.46 17.69
C SER A 10 -4.05 -19.23 16.37
N VAL A 11 -4.16 -20.57 16.43
CA VAL A 11 -4.22 -21.42 15.23
C VAL A 11 -5.40 -21.04 14.33
N LYS A 12 -6.61 -20.87 14.90
CA LYS A 12 -7.81 -20.49 14.16
C LYS A 12 -7.69 -19.10 13.51
N ARG A 13 -7.05 -18.13 14.18
CA ARG A 13 -6.79 -16.79 13.62
C ARG A 13 -5.70 -16.85 12.56
N GLY A 14 -4.66 -17.64 12.78
CA GLY A 14 -3.54 -17.86 11.88
C GLY A 14 -3.99 -18.40 10.52
N ALA A 15 -4.84 -19.44 10.50
CA ALA A 15 -5.38 -20.02 9.28
C ALA A 15 -6.15 -18.99 8.42
N ARG A 16 -7.07 -18.24 9.03
CA ARG A 16 -7.85 -17.18 8.36
C ARG A 16 -6.97 -16.04 7.84
N ASN A 17 -6.00 -15.62 8.64
CA ASN A 17 -5.09 -14.56 8.23
C ASN A 17 -4.11 -15.02 7.14
N ARG A 18 -3.76 -16.31 7.10
CA ARG A 18 -2.90 -16.88 6.06
C ARG A 18 -3.58 -16.78 4.69
N SER A 19 -4.81 -17.28 4.56
CA SER A 19 -5.55 -17.22 3.29
C SER A 19 -5.75 -15.79 2.80
N ALA A 20 -6.20 -14.89 3.69
CA ALA A 20 -6.37 -13.47 3.36
C ALA A 20 -5.07 -12.78 2.95
N ARG A 21 -3.93 -13.10 3.60
CA ARG A 21 -2.62 -12.54 3.20
C ARG A 21 -2.17 -13.08 1.85
N THR A 22 -2.37 -14.37 1.58
CA THR A 22 -1.99 -15.00 0.30
C THR A 22 -2.76 -14.37 -0.85
N ILE A 23 -4.09 -14.28 -0.74
CA ILE A 23 -4.94 -13.66 -1.77
C ILE A 23 -4.47 -12.24 -2.09
N ASN A 24 -4.24 -11.42 -1.05
CA ASN A 24 -3.76 -10.05 -1.25
C ASN A 24 -2.38 -10.01 -1.91
N ARG A 25 -1.46 -10.92 -1.57
CA ARG A 25 -0.15 -10.99 -2.22
C ARG A 25 -0.28 -11.35 -3.70
N THR A 26 -1.14 -12.30 -4.03
CA THR A 26 -1.39 -12.72 -5.42
C THR A 26 -1.98 -11.58 -6.26
N ILE A 27 -2.99 -10.87 -5.74
CA ILE A 27 -3.60 -9.73 -6.44
C ILE A 27 -2.57 -8.61 -6.66
N LEU A 28 -1.75 -8.31 -5.65
CA LEU A 28 -0.67 -7.33 -5.78
C LEU A 28 0.39 -7.73 -6.82
N ALA A 29 0.76 -9.01 -6.86
CA ALA A 29 1.70 -9.52 -7.85
C ALA A 29 1.11 -9.44 -9.27
N THR A 30 -0.18 -9.75 -9.42
CA THR A 30 -0.89 -9.64 -10.70
C THR A 30 -0.93 -8.20 -11.18
N ALA A 31 -1.32 -7.25 -10.32
CA ALA A 31 -1.32 -5.83 -10.67
C ALA A 31 0.09 -5.31 -11.01
N ALA A 32 1.14 -5.77 -10.33
CA ALA A 32 2.51 -5.42 -10.66
C ALA A 32 2.94 -5.96 -12.04
N ARG A 33 2.55 -7.20 -12.39
CA ARG A 33 2.84 -7.80 -13.70
C ARG A 33 2.08 -7.10 -14.83
N SER A 34 0.82 -6.72 -14.63
CA SER A 34 0.05 -5.96 -15.63
C SER A 34 0.64 -4.57 -15.89
N ILE A 35 1.28 -3.98 -14.88
CA ILE A 35 2.04 -2.73 -15.04
C ILE A 35 3.31 -3.01 -15.88
N GLU A 36 4.00 -4.11 -15.64
CA GLU A 36 5.20 -4.48 -16.38
C GLU A 36 4.90 -4.87 -17.85
N SER A 37 3.70 -5.38 -18.16
CA SER A 37 3.31 -5.70 -19.54
C SER A 37 3.02 -4.47 -20.41
N GLY A 38 2.80 -3.29 -19.82
CA GLY A 38 2.60 -2.04 -20.55
C GLY A 38 1.16 -1.73 -20.97
N ASP A 39 0.20 -2.62 -20.69
CA ASP A 39 -1.21 -2.42 -21.04
C ASP A 39 -1.92 -1.48 -20.06
N THR A 40 -2.09 -0.22 -20.44
CA THR A 40 -2.62 0.84 -19.55
C THR A 40 -4.03 0.55 -19.03
N ALA A 41 -4.95 0.10 -19.90
CA ALA A 41 -6.33 -0.20 -19.51
C ALA A 41 -6.43 -1.39 -18.54
N VAL A 42 -5.67 -2.46 -18.81
CA VAL A 42 -5.63 -3.67 -17.97
C VAL A 42 -4.95 -3.35 -16.63
N ALA A 43 -3.88 -2.56 -16.64
CA ALA A 43 -3.18 -2.15 -15.44
C ALA A 43 -4.07 -1.30 -14.51
N GLU A 44 -4.87 -0.38 -15.05
CA GLU A 44 -5.83 0.41 -14.27
C GLU A 44 -6.84 -0.47 -13.55
N GLN A 45 -7.48 -1.39 -14.28
CA GLN A 45 -8.48 -2.28 -13.71
C GLN A 45 -7.87 -3.19 -12.64
N ALA A 46 -6.68 -3.75 -12.89
CA ALA A 46 -5.97 -4.58 -11.93
C ALA A 46 -5.60 -3.81 -10.65
N VAL A 47 -5.18 -2.54 -10.79
CA VAL A 47 -4.86 -1.67 -9.64
C VAL A 47 -6.12 -1.34 -8.83
N LEU A 48 -7.26 -1.08 -9.45
CA LEU A 48 -8.53 -0.84 -8.75
C LEU A 48 -8.94 -2.06 -7.91
N VAL A 49 -8.85 -3.26 -8.49
CA VAL A 49 -9.12 -4.51 -7.77
C VAL A 49 -8.16 -4.69 -6.59
N ALA A 50 -6.87 -4.40 -6.78
CA ALA A 50 -5.87 -4.48 -5.71
C ALA A 50 -6.14 -3.48 -4.57
N ILE A 51 -6.58 -2.26 -4.88
CA ILE A 51 -6.94 -1.25 -3.88
C ILE A 51 -8.15 -1.74 -3.06
N SER A 52 -9.19 -2.24 -3.72
CA SER A 52 -10.38 -2.78 -3.06
C SER A 52 -10.05 -3.95 -2.13
N SER A 53 -9.19 -4.87 -2.58
CA SER A 53 -8.78 -6.02 -1.77
C SER A 53 -7.98 -5.60 -0.53
N LEU A 54 -7.10 -4.60 -0.66
CA LEU A 54 -6.34 -4.05 0.45
C LEU A 54 -7.25 -3.42 1.51
N ASP A 55 -8.26 -2.67 1.11
CA ASP A 55 -9.19 -2.03 2.04
C ASP A 55 -10.05 -3.04 2.80
N ARG A 56 -10.53 -4.07 2.10
CA ARG A 56 -11.21 -5.21 2.74
C ARG A 56 -10.30 -5.92 3.75
N ALA A 57 -9.00 -6.00 3.47
CA ALA A 57 -8.04 -6.61 4.39
C ALA A 57 -7.74 -5.75 5.63
N VAL A 58 -7.83 -4.42 5.49
CA VAL A 58 -7.73 -3.48 6.62
C VAL A 58 -8.98 -3.57 7.49
N GLN A 59 -10.17 -3.57 6.89
CA GLN A 59 -11.44 -3.72 7.62
C GLN A 59 -11.48 -5.03 8.43
N LYS A 60 -10.96 -6.13 7.86
CA LYS A 60 -10.84 -7.43 8.53
C LYS A 60 -9.71 -7.49 9.58
N GLY A 61 -8.92 -6.43 9.74
CA GLY A 61 -7.81 -6.36 10.69
C GLY A 61 -6.61 -7.26 10.34
N VAL A 62 -6.49 -7.72 9.10
CA VAL A 62 -5.41 -8.61 8.66
C VAL A 62 -4.13 -7.82 8.36
N ILE A 63 -4.28 -6.59 7.87
CA ILE A 63 -3.19 -5.68 7.50
C ILE A 63 -3.43 -4.33 8.18
N HIS A 64 -2.37 -3.74 8.75
CA HIS A 64 -2.46 -2.41 9.35
C HIS A 64 -2.64 -1.31 8.29
N LYS A 65 -3.39 -0.25 8.64
CA LYS A 65 -3.70 0.89 7.75
C LYS A 65 -2.46 1.44 7.02
N ASN A 66 -1.37 1.70 7.75
CA ASN A 66 -0.13 2.23 7.16
C ASN A 66 0.49 1.27 6.14
N THR A 67 0.38 -0.05 6.35
CA THR A 67 0.89 -1.04 5.40
C THR A 67 0.05 -1.04 4.12
N ALA A 68 -1.27 -0.89 4.23
CA ALA A 68 -2.13 -0.71 3.07
C ALA A 68 -1.82 0.61 2.34
N SER A 69 -1.71 1.73 3.06
CA SER A 69 -1.36 3.04 2.47
C SER A 69 -0.04 3.01 1.70
N ARG A 70 1.01 2.38 2.26
CA ARG A 70 2.29 2.21 1.55
C ARG A 70 2.15 1.41 0.26
N ARG A 71 1.35 0.35 0.27
CA ARG A 71 1.13 -0.50 -0.92
C ARG A 71 0.34 0.23 -2.01
N LYS A 72 -0.73 0.95 -1.62
CA LYS A 72 -1.49 1.81 -2.54
C LYS A 72 -0.59 2.84 -3.20
N SER A 73 0.17 3.59 -2.40
CA SER A 73 1.09 4.62 -2.90
C SER A 73 2.11 4.05 -3.89
N ARG A 74 2.70 2.88 -3.61
CA ARG A 74 3.65 2.21 -4.52
C ARG A 74 3.00 1.84 -5.86
N LEU A 75 1.79 1.30 -5.86
CA LEU A 75 1.07 0.96 -7.09
C LEU A 75 0.72 2.21 -7.90
N SER A 76 0.21 3.25 -7.25
CA SER A 76 -0.13 4.51 -7.92
C SER A 76 1.10 5.17 -8.56
N ILE A 77 2.26 5.16 -7.89
CA ILE A 77 3.49 5.70 -8.46
C ILE A 77 3.90 4.92 -9.71
N LYS A 78 3.81 3.59 -9.69
CA LYS A 78 4.14 2.75 -10.85
C LYS A 78 3.20 3.01 -12.03
N LEU A 79 1.89 3.05 -11.77
CA LEU A 79 0.89 3.32 -12.80
C LEU A 79 1.03 4.72 -13.38
N ASN A 80 1.29 5.74 -12.55
CA ASN A 80 1.54 7.10 -13.03
C ASN A 80 2.81 7.18 -13.88
N ARG A 81 3.86 6.43 -13.54
CA ARG A 81 5.07 6.36 -14.37
C ARG A 81 4.80 5.78 -15.75
N LEU A 82 4.00 4.70 -15.84
CA LEU A 82 3.58 4.16 -17.14
C LEU A 82 2.78 5.19 -17.94
N LYS A 83 1.82 5.87 -17.30
CA LYS A 83 1.01 6.91 -17.95
C LYS A 83 1.88 8.06 -18.46
N VAL A 84 2.81 8.55 -17.65
CA VAL A 84 3.73 9.63 -18.04
C VAL A 84 4.64 9.19 -19.18
N ALA A 85 5.12 7.95 -19.18
CA ALA A 85 5.92 7.41 -20.28
C ALA A 85 5.12 7.28 -21.60
N GLY A 86 3.80 7.04 -21.52
CA GLY A 86 2.91 7.04 -22.68
C GLY A 86 2.32 8.41 -23.06
N ALA A 87 2.44 9.42 -22.20
CA ALA A 87 1.87 10.76 -22.38
C ALA A 87 2.91 11.83 -22.73
N SER A 88 3.99 11.44 -23.42
CA SER A 88 5.17 12.28 -23.66
C SER A 88 4.96 13.50 -24.57
N GLU A 89 3.74 13.98 -24.84
CA GLU A 89 3.51 15.20 -25.64
C GLU A 89 2.43 16.17 -25.12
N ALA A 90 1.69 15.90 -24.04
CA ALA A 90 0.60 16.80 -23.61
C ALA A 90 0.95 17.58 -22.34
N GLU A 91 1.27 18.86 -22.54
CA GLU A 91 1.34 19.97 -21.58
C GLU A 91 2.37 19.83 -20.44
N THR A 92 3.40 20.67 -20.50
CA THR A 92 4.22 21.05 -19.33
C THR A 92 3.37 21.97 -18.45
N PRO A 93 2.84 21.57 -17.28
CA PRO A 93 2.37 22.55 -16.31
C PRO A 93 3.61 22.93 -15.50
N ALA A 94 4.05 24.16 -15.71
CA ALA A 94 5.15 24.84 -15.02
C ALA A 94 5.39 24.34 -13.59
N ALA A 95 6.63 23.92 -13.34
CA ALA A 95 7.35 24.03 -12.07
C ALA A 95 6.50 23.98 -10.77
N ARG A 96 5.97 22.81 -10.40
CA ARG A 96 5.64 22.59 -8.98
C ARG A 96 6.93 22.30 -8.23
N ALA A 97 7.60 23.35 -7.78
CA ALA A 97 8.77 23.30 -6.90
C ALA A 97 8.58 22.22 -5.82
N PRO A 98 9.65 21.49 -5.40
CA PRO A 98 9.52 20.57 -4.28
C PRO A 98 8.97 21.38 -3.11
N ARG A 99 7.76 21.04 -2.64
CA ARG A 99 7.25 21.59 -1.39
C ARG A 99 8.28 21.21 -0.32
N ARG A 100 9.18 22.14 0.01
CA ARG A 100 10.04 22.07 1.19
C ARG A 100 9.09 21.72 2.32
N ARG A 101 9.17 20.50 2.85
CA ARG A 101 8.56 20.20 4.14
C ARG A 101 9.28 21.15 5.10
N SER A 102 8.58 22.18 5.57
CA SER A 102 9.08 23.05 6.61
C SER A 102 9.44 22.15 7.80
N THR A 103 10.73 22.01 8.07
CA THR A 103 11.25 21.42 9.32
C THR A 103 11.09 22.41 10.47
N THR A 104 9.89 22.98 10.62
CA THR A 104 9.60 23.95 11.67
C THR A 104 8.36 23.49 12.40
N GLY A 105 8.63 22.71 13.46
CA GLY A 105 7.63 22.06 14.31
C GLY A 105 8.33 21.29 15.43
N ALA A 106 9.04 22.06 16.27
CA ALA A 106 9.42 21.76 17.65
C ALA A 106 9.28 20.31 18.16
N ARG A 107 10.42 19.68 18.43
CA ARG A 107 10.58 18.93 19.68
C ARG A 107 11.97 19.18 20.23
N GLN A 108 12.11 20.30 20.96
CA GLN A 108 13.14 20.42 21.97
C GLN A 108 12.90 19.28 22.97
N THR A 109 13.60 18.16 22.83
CA THR A 109 13.79 17.24 23.96
C THR A 109 15.09 17.65 24.63
N SER A 110 15.04 18.80 25.30
CA SER A 110 15.98 19.05 26.39
C SER A 110 15.41 18.37 27.65
N ARG A 111 16.33 17.80 28.44
CA ARG A 111 16.14 17.34 29.84
C ARG A 111 15.39 16.01 30.03
N ARG A 112 16.17 14.92 30.12
CA ARG A 112 16.37 14.28 31.43
C ARG A 112 17.74 13.60 31.47
N SER A 113 18.69 14.36 32.01
CA SER A 113 19.83 13.84 32.74
C SER A 113 19.31 13.08 33.96
N THR A 114 19.51 11.76 33.96
CA THR A 114 19.48 10.73 35.03
C THR A 114 18.95 9.43 34.43
#